data_AF-A0A1W6N637-F1
#
_entry.id   AF-A0A1W6N637-F1
#
_cell.length_a   1.000
_cell.length_b   1.000
_cell.length_c   1.000
_cell.angle_alpha   90.00
_cell.angle_beta   90.00
_cell.angle_gamma   90.00
#
_symmetry.space_group_name_H-M   'P 1'
#
loop_
_entity.id
_entity.type
_entity.pdbx_description
1 polymer ?
#
loop_
_entity_poly.entity_id
_entity_poly.type
_entity_poly.pdbx_seq_one_letter_code
_entity_poly.pdbx_strand_id
1 'polypeptide(L)'
;MVQAVKANMDIQRKSEQDSFGLTNEMQGANGEKGRKLSSNIIMGKMEDWLKVVLATVKNQDPMNPADTTQMASQFTQFGQIMGIMEIKDQLQKVLNAQNFSQLLEAAGQLDRYVEVNGSGFEVTDEGAPELGYFLPPGVDKSQIIVTDKANNVIKIIEGASTAGKHLFEWDCKGLEDKKVEKGLYRFRVSALDKSGKALLDPTTKKIQHIRTTVKGMVTGGEMIEGKPTVAVNGLRMPLESLVGIHSLATKPKLITGEIKNVGTELKEISTDLNTELGIIAQ
;
A
#
# COMPACT_ATOMS: atom_id res chain seq x y z
N MET A 1 57.68 -37.33 -19.07
CA MET A 1 57.32 -35.94 -19.44
C MET A 1 56.03 -35.85 -20.25
N VAL A 2 55.88 -36.55 -21.39
CA VAL A 2 54.66 -36.46 -22.24
C VAL A 2 53.35 -36.85 -21.52
N GLN A 3 53.36 -37.88 -20.67
CA GLN A 3 52.16 -38.26 -19.90
C GLN A 3 51.77 -37.25 -18.81
N ALA A 4 52.73 -36.59 -18.17
CA ALA A 4 52.47 -35.57 -17.15
C ALA A 4 51.91 -34.27 -17.77
N VAL A 5 52.42 -33.89 -18.94
CA VAL A 5 51.90 -32.74 -19.72
C VAL A 5 50.48 -33.02 -20.20
N LYS A 6 50.17 -34.27 -20.60
CA LYS A 6 48.82 -34.66 -21.02
C LYS A 6 47.82 -34.64 -19.85
N ALA A 7 48.22 -35.14 -18.68
CA ALA A 7 47.41 -35.06 -17.46
C ALA A 7 47.13 -33.61 -17.04
N ASN A 8 48.12 -32.70 -17.14
CA ASN A 8 47.92 -31.28 -16.85
C ASN A 8 46.96 -30.59 -17.84
N MET A 9 47.05 -30.91 -19.14
CA MET A 9 46.13 -30.37 -20.14
C MET A 9 44.70 -30.88 -19.97
N ASP A 10 44.52 -32.15 -19.56
CA ASP A 10 43.19 -32.71 -19.31
C ASP A 10 42.53 -32.10 -18.06
N ILE A 11 43.31 -31.77 -17.03
CA ILE A 11 42.83 -31.07 -15.82
C ILE A 11 42.43 -29.62 -16.15
N GLN A 12 43.26 -28.90 -16.91
CA GLN A 12 42.97 -27.53 -17.36
C GLN A 12 41.68 -27.51 -18.22
N ARG A 13 41.56 -28.42 -19.19
CA ARG A 13 40.39 -28.51 -20.06
C ARG A 13 39.10 -28.89 -19.30
N LYS A 14 39.21 -29.72 -18.26
CA LYS A 14 38.07 -30.07 -17.40
C LYS A 14 37.67 -28.88 -16.51
N SER A 15 38.64 -28.13 -15.99
CA SER A 15 38.38 -26.90 -15.22
C SER A 15 37.71 -25.80 -16.05
N GLU A 16 38.08 -25.67 -17.33
CA GLU A 16 37.46 -24.74 -18.27
C GLU A 16 36.02 -25.14 -18.63
N GLN A 17 35.77 -26.44 -18.87
CA GLN A 17 34.41 -26.97 -19.10
C GLN A 17 33.51 -26.81 -17.88
N ASP A 18 34.03 -27.04 -16.68
CA ASP A 18 33.28 -26.87 -15.44
C ASP A 18 32.97 -25.38 -15.17
N SER A 19 33.87 -24.46 -15.54
CA SER A 19 33.63 -23.01 -15.46
C SER A 19 32.51 -22.52 -16.40
N PHE A 20 32.41 -23.12 -17.59
CA PHE A 20 31.40 -22.80 -18.60
C PHE A 20 30.04 -23.46 -18.31
N GLY A 21 30.03 -24.59 -17.59
CA GLY A 21 28.79 -25.20 -17.08
C GLY A 21 28.15 -24.38 -15.96
N LEU A 22 28.96 -23.78 -15.08
CA LEU A 22 28.51 -22.98 -13.94
C LEU A 22 27.78 -21.68 -14.34
N THR A 23 28.15 -21.04 -15.44
CA THR A 23 27.48 -19.82 -15.93
C THR A 23 26.07 -20.10 -16.46
N ASN A 24 25.86 -21.27 -17.08
CA ASN A 24 24.55 -21.69 -17.58
C ASN A 24 23.62 -22.17 -16.46
N GLU A 25 24.14 -22.88 -15.45
CA GLU A 25 23.34 -23.33 -14.30
C GLU A 25 22.94 -22.18 -13.36
N MET A 26 23.72 -21.10 -13.31
CA MET A 26 23.40 -19.89 -12.53
C MET A 26 22.31 -19.00 -13.16
N GLN A 27 22.07 -19.10 -14.47
CA GLN A 27 21.02 -18.32 -15.15
C GLN A 27 19.63 -18.98 -15.11
N GLY A 28 19.54 -20.28 -14.76
CA GLY A 28 18.30 -21.04 -14.85
C GLY A 28 17.41 -21.10 -13.61
N ALA A 29 17.85 -20.64 -12.44
CA ALA A 29 17.17 -20.96 -11.17
C ALA A 29 16.71 -19.73 -10.38
N ASN A 30 15.61 -19.12 -10.83
CA ASN A 30 14.92 -18.06 -10.10
C ASN A 30 14.03 -18.67 -8.99
N GLY A 31 14.65 -19.10 -7.87
CA GLY A 31 13.93 -19.67 -6.70
C GLY A 31 14.84 -20.16 -5.57
N GLU A 32 14.29 -20.33 -4.35
CA GLU A 32 15.00 -20.76 -3.12
C GLU A 32 15.84 -22.05 -3.30
N LYS A 33 15.38 -22.98 -4.16
CA LYS A 33 16.10 -24.23 -4.45
C LYS A 33 17.39 -24.00 -5.26
N GLY A 34 17.41 -23.02 -6.17
CA GLY A 34 18.62 -22.62 -6.90
C GLY A 34 19.67 -21.97 -6.01
N ARG A 35 19.22 -21.16 -5.03
CA ARG A 35 20.07 -20.47 -4.05
C ARG A 35 20.77 -21.42 -3.06
N LYS A 36 20.09 -22.49 -2.62
CA LYS A 36 20.73 -23.53 -1.78
C LYS A 36 21.75 -24.34 -2.56
N LEU A 37 21.48 -24.61 -3.84
CA LEU A 37 22.42 -25.31 -4.72
C LEU A 37 23.70 -24.49 -4.92
N SER A 38 23.58 -23.19 -5.22
CA SER A 38 24.75 -22.32 -5.40
C SER A 38 25.56 -22.16 -4.12
N SER A 39 24.94 -21.95 -2.96
CA SER A 39 25.66 -21.89 -1.67
C SER A 39 26.42 -23.19 -1.37
N ASN A 40 25.80 -24.35 -1.61
CA ASN A 40 26.43 -25.67 -1.39
C ASN A 40 27.58 -25.95 -2.36
N ILE A 41 27.44 -25.59 -3.64
CA ILE A 41 28.49 -25.74 -4.65
C ILE A 41 29.73 -24.92 -4.27
N ILE A 42 29.54 -23.78 -3.61
CA ILE A 42 30.61 -22.84 -3.27
C ILE A 42 31.32 -23.23 -1.98
N MET A 43 30.59 -23.74 -0.97
CA MET A 43 31.22 -24.40 0.18
C MET A 43 32.07 -25.59 -0.27
N GLY A 44 31.57 -26.42 -1.19
CA GLY A 44 32.35 -27.52 -1.77
C GLY A 44 33.64 -27.05 -2.46
N LYS A 45 33.58 -25.96 -3.24
CA LYS A 45 34.77 -25.39 -3.90
C LYS A 45 35.76 -24.75 -2.91
N MET A 46 35.31 -24.20 -1.78
CA MET A 46 36.18 -23.70 -0.71
C MET A 46 36.90 -24.85 -0.01
N GLU A 47 36.20 -25.95 0.27
CA GLU A 47 36.80 -27.16 0.84
C GLU A 47 37.85 -27.77 -0.11
N ASP A 48 37.57 -27.78 -1.41
CA ASP A 48 38.53 -28.26 -2.41
C ASP A 48 39.72 -27.32 -2.59
N TRP A 49 39.53 -26.00 -2.51
CA TRP A 49 40.63 -25.04 -2.45
C TRP A 49 41.50 -25.25 -1.20
N LEU A 50 40.89 -25.41 -0.02
CA LEU A 50 41.63 -25.70 1.22
C LEU A 50 42.42 -27.01 1.12
N LYS A 51 41.88 -28.05 0.46
CA LYS A 51 42.62 -29.29 0.18
C LYS A 51 43.78 -29.08 -0.77
N VAL A 52 43.62 -28.27 -1.83
CA VAL A 52 44.71 -27.96 -2.79
C VAL A 52 45.80 -27.10 -2.13
N VAL A 53 45.43 -26.14 -1.29
CA VAL A 53 46.38 -25.32 -0.51
C VAL A 53 47.11 -26.18 0.53
N LEU A 54 46.41 -27.07 1.22
CA LEU A 54 47.03 -27.98 2.18
C LEU A 54 47.93 -29.02 1.49
N ALA A 55 47.57 -29.47 0.29
CA ALA A 55 48.36 -30.39 -0.52
C ALA A 55 49.62 -29.73 -1.11
N THR A 56 49.54 -28.47 -1.53
CA THR A 56 50.72 -27.71 -1.98
C THR A 56 51.68 -27.44 -0.83
N VAL A 57 51.20 -27.07 0.37
CA VAL A 57 52.05 -26.96 1.58
C VAL A 57 52.74 -28.28 1.93
N LYS A 58 52.10 -29.43 1.70
CA LYS A 58 52.68 -30.75 1.99
C LYS A 58 53.69 -31.24 0.95
N ASN A 59 53.74 -30.67 -0.26
CA ASN A 59 54.51 -31.26 -1.36
C ASN A 59 55.17 -30.23 -2.31
N GLN A 60 55.70 -29.10 -1.80
CA GLN A 60 56.29 -28.06 -2.68
C GLN A 60 57.58 -28.52 -3.36
N ASP A 61 57.46 -28.85 -4.65
CA ASP A 61 58.45 -28.49 -5.67
C ASP A 61 58.09 -27.07 -6.18
N PRO A 62 59.01 -26.08 -6.20
CA PRO A 62 58.69 -24.65 -6.23
C PRO A 62 58.31 -24.08 -7.62
N MET A 63 57.99 -24.92 -8.61
CA MET A 63 58.08 -24.49 -10.01
C MET A 63 56.78 -24.09 -10.74
N ASN A 64 55.68 -23.76 -10.06
CA ASN A 64 54.64 -22.91 -10.70
C ASN A 64 53.68 -22.14 -9.76
N PRO A 65 54.15 -21.09 -9.06
CA PRO A 65 53.30 -20.23 -8.22
C PRO A 65 52.25 -19.40 -8.99
N ALA A 66 52.31 -19.37 -10.33
CA ALA A 66 51.39 -18.60 -11.17
C ALA A 66 49.96 -19.18 -11.18
N ASP A 67 49.81 -20.51 -11.19
CA ASP A 67 48.50 -21.18 -11.27
C ASP A 67 47.72 -21.02 -9.95
N THR A 68 48.40 -21.18 -8.81
CA THR A 68 47.84 -20.92 -7.48
C THR A 68 47.45 -19.46 -7.28
N THR A 69 48.19 -18.51 -7.86
CA THR A 69 47.89 -17.08 -7.77
C THR A 69 46.69 -16.70 -8.65
N GLN A 70 46.57 -17.28 -9.84
CA GLN A 70 45.40 -17.07 -10.71
C GLN A 70 44.12 -17.66 -10.10
N MET A 71 44.17 -18.87 -9.54
CA MET A 71 43.03 -19.46 -8.84
C MET A 71 42.63 -18.64 -7.59
N ALA A 72 43.60 -18.13 -6.82
CA ALA A 72 43.32 -17.25 -5.68
C ALA A 72 42.65 -15.92 -6.10
N SER A 73 43.07 -15.36 -7.24
CA SER A 73 42.46 -14.16 -7.82
C SER A 73 41.01 -14.40 -8.26
N GLN A 74 40.76 -15.49 -9.00
CA GLN A 74 39.40 -15.87 -9.41
C GLN A 74 38.50 -16.17 -8.20
N PHE A 75 39.03 -16.81 -7.16
CA PHE A 75 38.30 -17.08 -5.92
C PHE A 75 37.94 -15.79 -5.18
N THR A 76 38.85 -14.81 -5.12
CA THR A 76 38.58 -13.51 -4.49
C THR A 76 37.51 -12.74 -5.24
N GLN A 77 37.55 -12.74 -6.58
CA GLN A 77 36.49 -12.14 -7.41
C GLN A 77 35.14 -12.83 -7.17
N PHE A 78 35.14 -14.15 -7.03
CA PHE A 78 33.94 -14.92 -6.75
C PHE A 78 33.39 -14.67 -5.33
N GLY A 79 34.26 -14.54 -4.33
CA GLY A 79 33.92 -14.13 -2.97
C GLY A 79 33.33 -12.72 -2.89
N GLN A 80 33.82 -11.79 -3.72
CA GLN A 80 33.24 -10.45 -3.86
C GLN A 80 31.84 -10.50 -4.47
N ILE A 81 31.63 -11.27 -5.55
CA ILE A 81 30.31 -11.45 -6.16
C ILE A 81 29.32 -12.07 -5.16
N MET A 82 29.76 -13.07 -4.39
CA MET A 82 29.00 -13.67 -3.30
C MET A 82 28.63 -12.66 -2.22
N GLY A 83 29.58 -11.83 -1.79
CA GLY A 83 29.31 -10.74 -0.85
C GLY A 83 28.25 -9.78 -1.37
N ILE A 84 28.29 -9.42 -2.66
CA ILE A 84 27.27 -8.59 -3.31
C ILE A 84 25.91 -9.31 -3.35
N MET A 85 25.88 -10.60 -3.65
CA MET A 85 24.66 -11.40 -3.65
C MET A 85 24.04 -11.53 -2.25
N GLU A 86 24.86 -11.68 -1.21
CA GLU A 86 24.43 -11.71 0.19
C GLU A 86 23.88 -10.35 0.63
N ILE A 87 24.56 -9.25 0.29
CA ILE A 87 24.07 -7.89 0.53
C ILE A 87 22.72 -7.67 -0.16
N LYS A 88 22.58 -8.12 -1.41
CA LYS A 88 21.29 -8.04 -2.13
C LYS A 88 20.19 -8.82 -1.40
N ASP A 89 20.48 -10.00 -0.88
CA ASP A 89 19.51 -10.80 -0.13
C ASP A 89 19.12 -10.15 1.20
N GLN A 90 20.10 -9.64 1.95
CA GLN A 90 19.85 -8.89 3.18
C GLN A 90 19.01 -7.64 2.90
N LEU A 91 19.31 -6.93 1.82
CA LEU A 91 18.51 -5.77 1.39
C LEU A 91 17.08 -6.18 1.02
N GLN A 92 16.89 -7.29 0.30
CA GLN A 92 15.56 -7.81 -0.01
C GLN A 92 14.78 -8.22 1.25
N LYS A 93 15.44 -8.84 2.23
CA LYS A 93 14.84 -9.16 3.54
C LYS A 93 14.41 -7.91 4.31
N VAL A 94 15.26 -6.87 4.30
CA VAL A 94 14.94 -5.57 4.93
C VAL A 94 13.74 -4.92 4.24
N LEU A 95 13.70 -4.89 2.91
CA LEU A 95 12.56 -4.37 2.14
C LEU A 95 11.28 -5.16 2.43
N ASN A 96 11.35 -6.48 2.53
CA ASN A 96 10.20 -7.32 2.87
C ASN A 96 9.70 -7.05 4.30
N ALA A 97 10.61 -6.90 5.27
CA ALA A 97 10.25 -6.54 6.64
C ALA A 97 9.59 -5.16 6.72
N GLN A 98 10.12 -4.17 5.99
CA GLN A 98 9.53 -2.83 5.89
C GLN A 98 8.13 -2.88 5.26
N ASN A 99 7.95 -3.63 4.17
CA ASN A 99 6.65 -3.83 3.54
C ASN A 99 5.65 -4.49 4.49
N PHE A 100 6.08 -5.47 5.28
CA PHE A 100 5.23 -6.10 6.29
C PHE A 100 4.80 -5.12 7.39
N SER A 101 5.70 -4.23 7.85
CA SER A 101 5.35 -3.17 8.80
C SER A 101 4.31 -2.20 8.23
N GLN A 102 4.45 -1.79 6.96
CA GLN A 102 3.47 -0.93 6.29
C GLN A 102 2.12 -1.63 6.09
N LEU A 103 2.14 -2.94 5.78
CA LEU A 103 0.91 -3.73 5.70
C LEU A 103 0.23 -3.84 7.07
N LEU A 104 0.99 -3.95 8.16
CA LEU A 104 0.44 -3.97 9.52
C LEU A 104 -0.20 -2.63 9.90
N GLU A 105 0.39 -1.51 9.45
CA GLU A 105 -0.21 -0.17 9.60
C GLU A 105 -1.54 -0.07 8.83
N ALA A 106 -1.58 -0.56 7.60
CA ALA A 106 -2.81 -0.64 6.80
C ALA A 106 -3.86 -1.57 7.44
N ALA A 107 -3.44 -2.73 7.96
CA ALA A 107 -4.29 -3.66 8.68
C ALA A 107 -4.84 -3.06 9.98
N GLY A 108 -4.06 -2.21 10.67
CA GLY A 108 -4.52 -1.45 11.83
C GLY A 108 -5.63 -0.43 11.53
N GLN A 109 -5.84 -0.10 10.25
CA GLN A 109 -6.95 0.74 9.80
C GLN A 109 -8.22 -0.05 9.47
N LEU A 110 -8.17 -1.38 9.39
CA LEU A 110 -9.36 -2.21 9.15
C LEU A 110 -10.47 -1.85 10.14
N ASP A 111 -11.70 -1.80 9.62
CA ASP A 111 -12.91 -1.40 10.33
C ASP A 111 -12.93 0.03 10.89
N ARG A 112 -11.97 0.88 10.49
CA ARG A 112 -11.98 2.30 10.84
C ARG A 112 -12.53 3.14 9.69
N TYR A 113 -13.22 4.21 10.05
CA TYR A 113 -13.57 5.26 9.10
C TYR A 113 -12.35 6.15 8.89
N VAL A 114 -11.91 6.27 7.65
CA VAL A 114 -10.79 7.11 7.25
C VAL A 114 -11.26 8.15 6.25
N GLU A 115 -10.56 9.27 6.22
CA GLU A 115 -10.72 10.25 5.15
C GLU A 115 -9.50 10.16 4.24
N VAL A 116 -9.74 10.00 2.95
CA VAL A 116 -8.71 9.77 1.94
C VAL A 116 -8.74 10.86 0.90
N ASN A 117 -7.57 11.35 0.49
CA ASN A 117 -7.44 12.27 -0.63
C ASN A 117 -7.87 11.56 -1.91
N GLY A 118 -8.88 12.11 -2.57
CA GLY A 118 -9.41 11.52 -3.78
C GLY A 118 -10.75 12.12 -4.18
N SER A 119 -11.06 11.92 -5.45
CA SER A 119 -12.32 12.37 -6.06
C SER A 119 -13.25 11.22 -6.42
N GLY A 120 -12.75 9.98 -6.43
CA GLY A 120 -13.52 8.80 -6.82
C GLY A 120 -14.23 8.16 -5.64
N PHE A 121 -15.48 7.77 -5.85
CA PHE A 121 -16.31 7.10 -4.85
C PHE A 121 -17.30 6.14 -5.51
N GLU A 122 -17.80 5.18 -4.75
CA GLU A 122 -18.83 4.24 -5.17
C GLU A 122 -20.20 4.65 -4.61
N VAL A 123 -21.24 4.55 -5.43
CA VAL A 123 -22.65 4.65 -5.01
C VAL A 123 -23.19 3.23 -4.84
N THR A 124 -23.67 2.91 -3.64
CA THR A 124 -24.21 1.59 -3.27
C THR A 124 -25.72 1.67 -3.00
N ASP A 125 -26.32 0.58 -2.50
CA ASP A 125 -27.69 0.60 -1.97
C ASP A 125 -27.89 1.61 -0.83
N GLU A 126 -26.85 1.81 -0.01
CA GLU A 126 -26.86 2.72 1.13
C GLU A 126 -26.70 4.19 0.72
N GLY A 127 -26.30 4.45 -0.53
CA GLY A 127 -26.10 5.79 -1.09
C GLY A 127 -24.63 6.09 -1.40
N ALA A 128 -24.31 7.39 -1.44
CA ALA A 128 -22.95 7.88 -1.62
C ALA A 128 -22.28 8.12 -0.25
N PRO A 129 -20.96 7.95 -0.14
CA PRO A 129 -20.23 8.32 1.06
C PRO A 129 -20.23 9.84 1.30
N GLU A 130 -19.88 10.24 2.53
CA GLU A 130 -19.60 11.64 2.85
C GLU A 130 -18.33 12.11 2.09
N LEU A 131 -18.46 13.19 1.34
CA LEU A 131 -17.41 13.77 0.52
C LEU A 131 -16.90 15.06 1.16
N GLY A 132 -15.64 15.39 0.91
CA GLY A 132 -15.01 16.59 1.44
C GLY A 132 -14.24 17.38 0.39
N TYR A 133 -14.10 18.68 0.60
CA TYR A 133 -13.27 19.54 -0.26
C TYR A 133 -12.68 20.71 0.52
N PHE A 134 -11.56 21.24 0.05
CA PHE A 134 -10.82 22.30 0.73
C PHE A 134 -10.73 23.54 -0.15
N LEU A 135 -11.47 24.58 0.24
CA LEU A 135 -11.46 25.85 -0.47
C LEU A 135 -10.32 26.75 0.04
N PRO A 136 -9.52 27.34 -0.86
CA PRO A 136 -8.58 28.38 -0.51
C PRO A 136 -9.31 29.69 -0.14
N PRO A 137 -8.63 30.67 0.47
CA PRO A 137 -9.17 32.02 0.60
C PRO A 137 -9.40 32.68 -0.76
N GLY A 138 -10.38 33.58 -0.84
CA GLY A 138 -10.69 34.35 -2.05
C GLY A 138 -11.73 33.73 -2.99
N VAL A 139 -12.34 32.61 -2.60
CA VAL A 139 -13.50 32.04 -3.29
C VAL A 139 -14.74 32.91 -3.07
N ASP A 140 -15.47 33.20 -4.14
CA ASP A 140 -16.79 33.86 -4.10
C ASP A 140 -17.91 32.86 -4.41
N LYS A 141 -17.70 31.99 -5.40
CA LYS A 141 -18.63 30.92 -5.78
C LYS A 141 -17.89 29.62 -5.97
N SER A 142 -18.49 28.51 -5.53
CA SER A 142 -18.01 27.18 -5.87
C SER A 142 -19.13 26.28 -6.39
N GLN A 143 -18.74 25.32 -7.23
CA GLN A 143 -19.62 24.32 -7.80
C GLN A 143 -18.99 22.94 -7.67
N ILE A 144 -19.75 22.03 -7.11
CA ILE A 144 -19.43 20.60 -7.04
C ILE A 144 -20.01 19.95 -8.28
N ILE A 145 -19.16 19.31 -9.07
CA ILE A 145 -19.52 18.67 -10.33
C ILE A 145 -19.30 17.17 -10.13
N VAL A 146 -20.38 16.40 -10.18
CA VAL A 146 -20.36 14.93 -10.10
C VAL A 146 -20.41 14.35 -11.50
N THR A 147 -19.53 13.39 -11.80
CA THR A 147 -19.41 12.72 -13.09
C THR A 147 -19.41 11.20 -12.94
N ASP A 148 -19.87 10.49 -13.96
CA ASP A 148 -19.74 9.04 -14.05
C ASP A 148 -18.33 8.59 -14.49
N LYS A 149 -18.12 7.28 -14.66
CA LYS A 149 -16.87 6.69 -15.16
C LYS A 149 -16.50 7.16 -16.59
N ALA A 150 -17.47 7.55 -17.40
CA ALA A 150 -17.28 8.06 -18.75
C ALA A 150 -17.03 9.59 -18.79
N ASN A 151 -17.00 10.25 -17.62
CA ASN A 151 -16.90 11.70 -17.43
C ASN A 151 -18.13 12.49 -17.89
N ASN A 152 -19.29 11.85 -18.04
CA ASN A 152 -20.54 12.57 -18.25
C ASN A 152 -20.93 13.29 -16.97
N VAL A 153 -21.43 14.51 -17.09
CA VAL A 153 -21.90 15.29 -15.92
C VAL A 153 -23.25 14.75 -15.46
N ILE A 154 -23.30 14.32 -14.21
CA ILE A 154 -24.48 13.70 -13.59
C ILE A 154 -25.22 14.69 -12.70
N LYS A 155 -24.50 15.57 -12.00
CA LYS A 155 -25.08 16.62 -11.16
C LYS A 155 -24.11 17.78 -11.03
N ILE A 156 -24.66 18.99 -10.95
CA ILE A 156 -23.93 20.20 -10.55
C ILE A 156 -24.65 20.76 -9.33
N ILE A 157 -23.90 21.06 -8.28
CA ILE A 157 -24.40 21.47 -6.98
C ILE A 157 -23.63 22.71 -6.57
N GLU A 158 -24.33 23.71 -6.02
CA GLU A 158 -23.66 24.87 -5.45
C GLU A 158 -22.91 24.45 -4.17
N GLY A 159 -21.63 24.81 -4.11
CA GLY A 159 -20.80 24.57 -2.93
C GLY A 159 -20.70 25.81 -2.05
N ALA A 160 -20.01 25.66 -0.92
CA ALA A 160 -19.71 26.77 -0.03
C ALA A 160 -18.76 27.79 -0.69
N SER A 161 -18.69 29.01 -0.17
CA SER A 161 -17.77 30.05 -0.64
C SER A 161 -16.70 30.42 0.39
N THR A 162 -16.81 29.93 1.62
CA THR A 162 -15.85 30.24 2.68
C THR A 162 -14.58 29.39 2.55
N ALA A 163 -13.44 29.93 2.98
CA ALA A 163 -12.19 29.18 2.98
C ALA A 163 -12.21 28.06 4.04
N GLY A 164 -11.49 26.97 3.78
CA GLY A 164 -11.35 25.86 4.71
C GLY A 164 -11.97 24.56 4.20
N LYS A 165 -12.11 23.60 5.13
CA LYS A 165 -12.69 22.28 4.85
C LYS A 165 -14.22 22.37 4.84
N HIS A 166 -14.81 21.79 3.82
CA HIS A 166 -16.25 21.61 3.68
C HIS A 166 -16.58 20.14 3.49
N LEU A 167 -17.71 19.74 4.05
CA LEU A 167 -18.29 18.40 3.87
C LEU A 167 -19.54 18.52 3.00
N PHE A 168 -19.79 17.48 2.23
CA PHE A 168 -20.91 17.41 1.29
C PHE A 168 -21.39 15.96 1.18
N GLU A 169 -22.69 15.75 1.37
CA GLU A 169 -23.37 14.47 1.13
C GLU A 169 -24.20 14.59 -0.15
N TRP A 170 -24.03 13.65 -1.07
CA TRP A 170 -24.81 13.62 -2.31
C TRP A 170 -26.02 12.71 -2.17
N ASP A 171 -27.19 13.22 -2.57
CA ASP A 171 -28.46 12.50 -2.56
C ASP A 171 -28.59 11.40 -3.65
N CYS A 172 -27.52 11.16 -4.42
CA CYS A 172 -27.49 10.21 -5.52
C CYS A 172 -28.54 10.49 -6.60
N LYS A 173 -28.94 11.75 -6.78
CA LYS A 173 -29.84 12.16 -7.86
C LYS A 173 -29.09 12.88 -8.97
N GLY A 174 -29.47 12.57 -10.21
CA GLY A 174 -28.95 13.21 -11.40
C GLY A 174 -29.60 14.56 -11.71
N LEU A 175 -29.33 15.09 -12.91
CA LEU A 175 -29.89 16.37 -13.40
C LEU A 175 -31.43 16.36 -13.51
N GLU A 176 -32.04 15.20 -13.80
CA GLU A 176 -33.49 15.03 -13.89
C GLU A 176 -34.16 14.63 -12.56
N ASP A 177 -33.43 14.79 -11.43
CA ASP A 177 -33.84 14.35 -10.09
C ASP A 177 -34.19 12.85 -9.97
N LYS A 178 -33.81 12.06 -10.97
CA LYS A 178 -33.85 10.59 -10.93
C LYS A 178 -32.66 10.05 -10.16
N LYS A 179 -32.90 8.98 -9.40
CA LYS A 179 -31.83 8.24 -8.71
C LYS A 179 -30.88 7.66 -9.76
N VAL A 180 -29.58 7.82 -9.53
CA VAL A 180 -28.54 7.28 -10.41
C VAL A 180 -28.36 5.78 -10.16
N GLU A 181 -27.74 5.10 -11.12
CA GLU A 181 -27.37 3.70 -10.96
C GLU A 181 -26.25 3.52 -9.94
N LYS A 182 -26.12 2.30 -9.41
CA LYS A 182 -24.97 1.96 -8.57
C LYS A 182 -23.71 1.90 -9.42
N GLY A 183 -22.59 2.30 -8.83
CA GLY A 183 -21.30 2.19 -9.49
C GLY A 183 -20.35 3.30 -9.13
N LEU A 184 -19.31 3.45 -9.95
CA LEU A 184 -18.21 4.37 -9.69
C LEU A 184 -18.49 5.75 -10.28
N TYR A 185 -18.36 6.75 -9.43
CA TYR A 185 -18.49 8.15 -9.76
C TYR A 185 -17.22 8.91 -9.34
N ARG A 186 -17.11 10.13 -9.85
CA ARG A 186 -16.10 11.09 -9.41
C ARG A 186 -16.77 12.41 -9.13
N PHE A 187 -16.18 13.22 -8.27
CA PHE A 187 -16.55 14.62 -8.14
C PHE A 187 -15.32 15.52 -8.25
N ARG A 188 -15.56 16.75 -8.68
CA ARG A 188 -14.56 17.81 -8.71
C ARG A 188 -15.19 19.11 -8.29
N VAL A 189 -14.40 20.00 -7.73
CA VAL A 189 -14.87 21.31 -7.28
C VAL A 189 -14.25 22.38 -8.16
N SER A 190 -15.12 23.20 -8.74
CA SER A 190 -14.74 24.43 -9.44
C SER A 190 -14.96 25.60 -8.49
N ALA A 191 -14.01 26.53 -8.42
CA ALA A 191 -14.09 27.70 -7.58
C ALA A 191 -13.74 28.96 -8.37
N LEU A 192 -14.55 30.00 -8.18
CA LEU A 192 -14.45 31.29 -8.85
C LEU A 192 -14.23 32.39 -7.82
N ASP A 193 -13.43 33.40 -8.19
CA ASP A 193 -13.25 34.62 -7.42
C ASP A 193 -14.41 35.62 -7.62
N LYS A 194 -14.34 36.76 -6.92
CA LYS A 194 -15.31 37.86 -7.03
C LYS A 194 -15.43 38.46 -8.44
N SER A 195 -14.42 38.26 -9.28
CA SER A 195 -14.42 38.71 -10.68
C SER A 195 -15.01 37.65 -11.62
N GLY A 196 -15.49 36.53 -11.08
CA GLY A 196 -16.02 35.40 -11.85
C GLY A 196 -14.94 34.57 -12.55
N LYS A 197 -13.66 34.73 -12.20
CA LYS A 197 -12.55 34.00 -12.81
C LYS A 197 -12.17 32.79 -11.97
N ALA A 198 -11.68 31.74 -12.64
CA ALA A 198 -11.12 30.58 -11.96
C ALA A 198 -9.89 30.99 -11.13
N LEU A 199 -9.79 30.42 -9.92
CA LEU A 199 -8.62 30.63 -9.08
C LEU A 199 -7.35 30.10 -9.74
N LEU A 200 -6.26 30.84 -9.59
CA LEU A 200 -4.95 30.44 -10.09
C LEU A 200 -4.05 30.04 -8.93
N ASP A 201 -3.31 28.96 -9.13
CA ASP A 201 -2.26 28.53 -8.22
C ASP A 201 -1.16 29.61 -8.15
N PRO A 202 -0.75 30.06 -6.95
CA PRO A 202 0.19 31.18 -6.80
C PRO A 202 1.55 30.95 -7.48
N THR A 203 1.98 29.69 -7.52
CA THR A 203 3.30 29.27 -8.02
C THR A 203 3.26 29.00 -9.52
N THR A 204 2.30 28.21 -9.97
CA THR A 204 2.24 27.73 -11.37
C THR A 204 1.45 28.65 -12.30
N LYS A 205 0.66 29.57 -11.76
CA LYS A 205 -0.27 30.46 -12.50
C LYS A 205 -1.30 29.71 -13.35
N LYS A 206 -1.48 28.41 -13.12
CA LYS A 206 -2.52 27.58 -13.77
C LYS A 206 -3.78 27.55 -12.90
N ILE A 207 -4.90 27.10 -13.47
CA ILE A 207 -6.14 26.88 -12.72
C ILE A 207 -5.83 25.98 -11.53
N GLN A 208 -6.16 26.48 -10.34
CA GLN A 208 -5.93 25.80 -9.09
C GLN A 208 -6.85 24.59 -8.98
N HIS A 209 -6.27 23.43 -8.67
CA HIS A 209 -7.05 22.24 -8.37
C HIS A 209 -7.49 22.29 -6.91
N ILE A 210 -8.80 22.17 -6.70
CA ILE A 210 -9.38 22.09 -5.35
C ILE A 210 -9.18 20.66 -4.82
N ARG A 211 -8.54 20.54 -3.65
CA ARG A 211 -8.33 19.25 -2.99
C ARG A 211 -9.68 18.67 -2.57
N THR A 212 -9.87 17.39 -2.85
CA THR A 212 -11.07 16.61 -2.53
C THR A 212 -10.72 15.41 -1.68
N THR A 213 -11.64 15.02 -0.82
CA THR A 213 -11.54 13.86 0.04
C THR A 213 -12.81 13.03 0.02
N VAL A 214 -12.66 11.75 0.32
CA VAL A 214 -13.77 10.81 0.48
C VAL A 214 -13.66 10.17 1.85
N LYS A 215 -14.76 10.05 2.56
CA LYS A 215 -14.80 9.29 3.81
C LYS A 215 -15.28 7.87 3.53
N GLY A 216 -14.65 6.89 4.16
CA GLY A 216 -15.09 5.52 4.00
C GLY A 216 -14.49 4.59 5.03
N MET A 217 -15.08 3.42 5.13
CA MET A 217 -14.58 2.35 6.00
C MET A 217 -13.49 1.58 5.26
N VAL A 218 -12.37 1.33 5.96
CA VAL A 218 -11.33 0.46 5.42
C VAL A 218 -11.78 -0.99 5.56
N THR A 219 -11.88 -1.67 4.43
CA THR A 219 -12.36 -3.06 4.32
C THR A 219 -11.25 -4.06 4.02
N GLY A 220 -10.06 -3.56 3.64
CA GLY A 220 -8.93 -4.39 3.26
C GLY A 220 -7.64 -3.58 3.21
N GLY A 221 -6.52 -4.29 3.39
CA GLY A 221 -5.18 -3.78 3.12
C GLY A 221 -4.41 -4.80 2.28
N GLU A 222 -3.74 -4.34 1.23
CA GLU A 222 -2.96 -5.18 0.33
C GLU A 222 -1.72 -4.45 -0.19
N MET A 223 -0.75 -5.20 -0.71
CA MET A 223 0.42 -4.64 -1.38
C MET A 223 0.21 -4.73 -2.90
N ILE A 224 0.18 -3.58 -3.58
CA ILE A 224 0.11 -3.51 -5.04
C ILE A 224 1.39 -2.87 -5.54
N GLU A 225 2.15 -3.59 -6.37
CA GLU A 225 3.43 -3.11 -6.93
C GLU A 225 4.43 -2.60 -5.88
N GLY A 226 4.44 -3.21 -4.69
CA GLY A 226 5.31 -2.80 -3.59
C GLY A 226 4.85 -1.55 -2.83
N LYS A 227 3.63 -1.05 -3.09
CA LYS A 227 3.02 0.07 -2.37
C LYS A 227 1.87 -0.42 -1.49
N PRO A 228 1.84 -0.04 -0.20
CA PRO A 228 0.73 -0.35 0.68
C PRO A 228 -0.53 0.37 0.18
N THR A 229 -1.58 -0.40 -0.01
CA THR A 229 -2.87 0.05 -0.56
C THR A 229 -3.97 -0.39 0.38
N VAL A 230 -4.93 0.50 0.63
CA VAL A 230 -6.13 0.23 1.42
C VAL A 230 -7.36 0.22 0.52
N ALA A 231 -8.31 -0.66 0.82
CA ALA A 231 -9.61 -0.69 0.17
C ALA A 231 -10.60 0.14 1.02
N VAL A 232 -11.06 1.27 0.48
CA VAL A 232 -12.01 2.18 1.11
C VAL A 232 -13.24 2.29 0.22
N ASN A 233 -14.42 1.92 0.72
CA ASN A 233 -15.67 1.86 -0.05
C ASN A 233 -15.51 1.10 -1.39
N GLY A 234 -14.87 -0.08 -1.35
CA GLY A 234 -14.61 -0.90 -2.55
C GLY A 234 -13.49 -0.38 -3.48
N LEU A 235 -12.97 0.83 -3.23
CA LEU A 235 -11.91 1.45 -4.03
C LEU A 235 -10.52 1.26 -3.41
N ARG A 236 -9.56 0.88 -4.25
CA ARG A 236 -8.15 0.73 -3.88
C ARG A 236 -7.46 2.09 -3.91
N MET A 237 -6.90 2.50 -2.77
CA MET A 237 -6.22 3.79 -2.61
C MET A 237 -4.87 3.60 -1.92
N PRO A 238 -3.79 4.27 -2.37
CA PRO A 238 -2.50 4.20 -1.70
C PRO A 238 -2.62 4.65 -0.24
N LEU A 239 -1.91 4.00 0.69
CA LEU A 239 -1.93 4.36 2.11
C LEU A 239 -1.52 5.82 2.35
N GLU A 240 -0.62 6.36 1.52
CA GLU A 240 -0.21 7.77 1.55
C GLU A 240 -1.34 8.77 1.27
N SER A 241 -2.45 8.31 0.69
CA SER A 241 -3.61 9.17 0.43
C SER A 241 -4.43 9.45 1.70
N LEU A 242 -4.21 8.72 2.80
CA LEU A 242 -4.92 8.93 4.06
C LEU A 242 -4.63 10.33 4.62
N VAL A 243 -5.69 11.13 4.82
CA VAL A 243 -5.61 12.47 5.41
C VAL A 243 -5.77 12.43 6.93
N GLY A 244 -6.56 11.47 7.44
CA GLY A 244 -6.77 11.29 8.87
C GLY A 244 -7.64 10.08 9.20
N ILE A 245 -7.41 9.52 10.38
CA ILE A 245 -8.21 8.43 10.96
C ILE A 245 -9.32 9.06 11.78
N HIS A 246 -10.57 8.82 11.40
CA HIS A 246 -11.72 9.19 12.21
C HIS A 246 -12.20 7.93 12.93
N SER A 247 -11.83 7.77 14.21
CA SER A 247 -12.36 6.68 15.02
C SER A 247 -13.88 6.81 15.12
N LEU A 248 -14.60 5.77 14.69
CA LEU A 248 -16.04 5.54 14.81
C LEU A 248 -16.89 6.76 14.46
N ALA A 249 -17.52 6.71 13.28
CA ALA A 249 -18.84 7.29 13.14
C ALA A 249 -19.78 6.58 14.13
N THR A 250 -19.77 6.99 15.39
CA THR A 250 -20.94 6.86 16.24
C THR A 250 -21.94 7.87 15.65
N LYS A 251 -22.63 7.48 14.58
CA LYS A 251 -24.03 7.91 14.49
C LYS A 251 -24.62 7.42 15.81
N PRO A 252 -25.07 8.27 16.75
CA PRO A 252 -25.92 7.76 17.79
C PRO A 252 -27.06 7.09 17.04
N LYS A 253 -27.12 5.76 17.10
CA LYS A 253 -28.31 5.01 16.73
C LYS A 253 -29.33 5.61 17.68
N LEU A 254 -30.14 6.54 17.19
CA LEU A 254 -31.32 6.97 17.93
C LEU A 254 -32.08 5.68 18.13
N ILE A 255 -32.01 5.14 19.35
CA ILE A 255 -32.87 4.08 19.82
C ILE A 255 -34.24 4.76 20.03
N THR A 256 -34.84 5.24 18.95
CA THR A 256 -36.15 5.91 18.98
C THR A 256 -37.30 4.93 19.13
N GLY A 257 -37.00 3.62 19.09
CA GLY A 257 -37.97 2.53 19.30
C GLY A 257 -38.14 2.15 20.77
N GLU A 258 -37.05 1.95 21.52
CA GLU A 258 -37.14 1.39 22.89
C GLU A 258 -37.33 2.47 23.97
N ILE A 259 -36.92 3.73 23.72
CA ILE A 259 -37.09 4.82 24.71
C ILE A 259 -38.56 5.26 24.83
N LYS A 260 -39.39 5.06 23.79
CA LYS A 260 -40.83 5.37 23.87
C LYS A 260 -41.58 4.48 24.85
N ASN A 261 -41.19 3.20 24.99
CA ASN A 261 -41.83 2.31 25.95
C ASN A 261 -41.42 2.62 27.38
N VAL A 262 -40.15 2.93 27.65
CA VAL A 262 -39.70 3.28 29.00
C VAL A 262 -40.40 4.55 29.51
N GLY A 263 -40.64 5.55 28.65
CA GLY A 263 -41.39 6.76 29.03
C GLY A 263 -42.88 6.53 29.30
N THR A 264 -43.45 5.45 28.77
CA THR A 264 -44.86 5.08 28.97
C THR A 264 -45.01 4.20 30.22
N GLU A 265 -44.10 3.23 30.39
CA GLU A 265 -44.02 2.37 31.58
C GLU A 265 -43.71 3.19 32.85
N LEU A 266 -42.85 4.21 32.79
CA LEU A 266 -42.59 5.10 33.93
C LEU A 266 -43.78 6.00 34.30
N LYS A 267 -44.66 6.32 33.34
CA LYS A 267 -45.91 7.06 33.63
C LYS A 267 -46.96 6.16 34.26
N GLU A 268 -47.07 4.91 33.84
CA GLU A 268 -47.96 3.93 34.46
C GLU A 268 -47.52 3.64 35.91
N ILE A 269 -46.23 3.38 36.14
CA ILE A 269 -45.68 3.15 37.49
C ILE A 269 -45.88 4.38 38.41
N SER A 270 -45.73 5.60 37.90
CA SER A 270 -45.98 6.82 38.68
C SER A 270 -47.47 7.04 39.01
N THR A 271 -48.37 6.53 38.17
CA THR A 271 -49.82 6.67 38.38
C THR A 271 -50.33 5.65 39.40
N ASP A 272 -49.80 4.42 39.36
CA ASP A 272 -50.11 3.37 40.34
C ASP A 272 -49.58 3.72 41.74
N LEU A 273 -48.35 4.25 41.85
CA LEU A 273 -47.79 4.68 43.14
C LEU A 273 -48.58 5.82 43.80
N ASN A 274 -49.09 6.78 43.03
CA ASN A 274 -49.92 7.86 43.58
C ASN A 274 -51.34 7.37 43.96
N THR A 275 -51.84 6.34 43.29
CA THR A 275 -53.14 5.74 43.62
C THR A 275 -53.04 4.90 44.89
N GLU A 276 -51.98 4.11 45.06
CA GLU A 276 -51.75 3.36 46.31
C GLU A 276 -51.42 4.28 47.49
N LEU A 277 -50.60 5.31 47.32
CA LEU A 277 -50.30 6.26 48.40
C LEU A 277 -51.50 7.14 48.78
N GLY A 278 -52.42 7.40 47.83
CA GLY A 278 -53.68 8.11 48.10
C GLY A 278 -54.70 7.30 48.89
N ILE A 279 -54.64 5.96 48.82
CA ILE A 279 -55.52 5.04 49.57
C ILE A 279 -55.05 4.87 51.02
N ILE A 280 -53.77 5.10 51.31
CA ILE A 280 -53.19 4.97 52.66
C ILE A 280 -53.37 6.26 53.49
N ALA A 281 -53.82 7.36 52.88
CA ALA A 281 -53.97 8.68 53.52
C ALA A 281 -55.43 9.10 53.87
N GLN A 282 -56.38 8.17 53.86
CA GLN A 282 -57.74 8.35 54.44
C GLN A 282 -57.98 7.39 55.60
#